data_AF-A0A2D9C9H4-F1
#
_entry.id   AF-A0A2D9C9H4-F1
#
_cell.length_a   1.000
_cell.length_b   1.000
_cell.length_c   1.000
_cell.angle_alpha   90.00
_cell.angle_beta   90.00
_cell.angle_gamma   90.00
#
_symmetry.space_group_name_H-M   'P 1'
#
loop_
_entity.id
_entity.type
_entity.pdbx_description
1 polymer ?
#
loop_
_entity_poly.entity_id
_entity_poly.type
_entity_poly.pdbx_seq_one_letter_code
_entity_poly.pdbx_strand_id
1 'polypeptide(L)'
;MKEPVVIHFENTTKEKVIKLNNELPSDIHLVRYKKPTWKKKEKVSAIRAYRKVDIFDTLHDQGYQVLEIESGFGRIRPNVFTTKCD
;
A
#
# COMPACT_ATOMS: atom_id res chain seq x y z
N MET A 1 -18.33 3.04 -8.33
CA MET A 1 -17.84 1.84 -7.63
C MET A 1 -16.52 2.23 -6.99
N LYS A 2 -16.37 2.16 -5.67
CA LYS A 2 -15.05 2.38 -5.03
C LYS A 2 -14.20 1.14 -5.36
N GLU A 3 -13.02 1.32 -5.94
CA GLU A 3 -12.05 0.24 -6.05
C GLU A 3 -11.67 -0.20 -4.62
N PRO A 4 -11.66 -1.50 -4.31
CA PRO A 4 -11.31 -1.99 -2.98
C PRO A 4 -9.84 -1.69 -2.69
N VAL A 5 -9.51 -1.49 -1.42
CA VAL A 5 -8.12 -1.40 -0.95
C VAL A 5 -7.47 -2.77 -1.18
N VAL A 6 -6.42 -2.83 -2.00
CA VAL A 6 -5.71 -4.08 -2.32
C VAL A 6 -4.29 -4.02 -1.79
N ILE A 7 -3.91 -5.03 -1.02
CA ILE A 7 -2.53 -5.18 -0.55
C ILE A 7 -1.74 -5.86 -1.66
N HIS A 8 -0.80 -5.13 -2.27
CA HIS A 8 0.06 -5.68 -3.33
C HIS A 8 1.28 -6.40 -2.77
N PHE A 9 1.91 -5.84 -1.73
CA PHE A 9 3.05 -6.46 -1.05
C PHE A 9 2.90 -6.32 0.45
N GLU A 10 2.76 -7.45 1.14
CA GLU A 10 2.86 -7.48 2.60
C GLU A 10 4.33 -7.59 3.03
N ASN A 11 4.73 -6.80 4.04
CA ASN A 11 6.06 -6.88 4.66
C ASN A 11 7.22 -6.59 3.69
N THR A 12 7.12 -5.47 2.97
CA THR A 12 8.12 -5.00 2.02
C THR A 12 8.92 -3.83 2.60
N THR A 13 10.14 -3.61 2.10
CA THR A 13 10.93 -2.42 2.43
C THR A 13 10.74 -1.34 1.38
N LYS A 14 10.90 -0.07 1.79
CA LYS A 14 10.84 1.10 0.91
C LYS A 14 11.75 0.92 -0.31
N GLU A 15 12.97 0.43 -0.12
CA GLU A 15 13.94 0.20 -1.19
C GLU A 15 13.45 -0.80 -2.25
N LYS A 16 12.77 -1.86 -1.83
CA LYS A 16 12.24 -2.88 -2.75
C LYS A 16 11.10 -2.31 -3.60
N VAL A 17 10.24 -1.49 -2.99
CA VAL A 17 9.16 -0.79 -3.70
C VAL A 17 9.71 0.27 -4.66
N ILE A 18 10.79 0.98 -4.30
CA ILE A 18 11.48 1.92 -5.20
C ILE A 18 12.08 1.19 -6.41
N LYS A 19 12.66 -0.01 -6.22
CA LYS A 19 13.17 -0.81 -7.34
C LYS A 19 12.06 -1.21 -8.32
N LEU A 20 10.91 -1.61 -7.79
CA LEU A 20 9.73 -2.00 -8.57
C LEU A 20 8.90 -0.79 -9.05
N ASN A 21 9.31 0.44 -8.75
CA ASN A 21 8.57 1.67 -9.05
C ASN A 21 8.16 1.78 -10.53
N ASN A 22 9.01 1.33 -11.46
CA ASN A 22 8.70 1.35 -12.88
C ASN A 22 7.68 0.30 -13.32
N GLU A 23 7.46 -0.75 -12.52
CA GLU A 23 6.54 -1.86 -12.80
C GLU A 23 5.23 -1.71 -12.01
N LEU A 24 5.15 -0.74 -11.12
CA LEU A 24 4.02 -0.54 -10.23
C LEU A 24 3.12 0.62 -10.68
N PRO A 25 1.80 0.50 -10.44
CA PRO A 25 0.87 1.60 -10.70
C PRO A 25 1.10 2.75 -9.71
N SER A 26 0.96 4.00 -10.19
CA SER A 26 1.12 5.24 -9.42
C SER A 26 0.15 5.40 -8.24
N ASP A 27 -0.80 4.48 -8.10
CA ASP A 27 -1.80 4.42 -7.02
C ASP A 27 -1.31 3.58 -5.83
N ILE A 28 -0.01 3.24 -5.78
CA ILE A 28 0.58 2.51 -4.66
C ILE A 28 1.05 3.48 -3.58
N HIS A 29 0.62 3.16 -2.37
CA HIS A 29 0.98 3.84 -1.14
C HIS A 29 1.78 2.88 -0.26
N LEU A 30 2.90 3.37 0.27
CA LEU A 30 3.72 2.62 1.20
C LEU A 30 3.27 2.98 2.62
N VAL A 31 2.76 1.98 3.34
CA VAL A 31 2.11 2.20 4.62
C VAL A 31 2.90 1.47 5.69
N ARG A 32 3.42 2.25 6.65
CA ARG A 32 4.05 1.72 7.85
C ARG A 32 2.99 1.66 8.94
N TYR A 33 2.75 0.49 9.49
CA TYR A 33 1.77 0.27 10.54
C TYR A 33 2.30 -0.70 11.57
N LYS A 34 1.83 -0.57 12.81
CA LYS A 34 2.20 -1.45 13.92
C LYS A 34 0.95 -1.99 14.60
N LYS A 35 1.05 -3.18 15.17
CA LYS A 35 0.00 -3.66 16.10
C LYS A 35 0.16 -2.98 17.46
N PRO A 36 -0.93 -2.58 18.12
CA PRO A 36 -0.94 -2.13 19.51
C PRO A 36 -0.75 -3.29 20.50
N THR A 37 -0.01 -4.33 20.10
CA THR A 37 0.34 -5.46 20.96
C THR A 37 1.70 -5.23 21.59
N TRP A 38 2.01 -5.96 22.66
CA TRP A 38 3.24 -5.73 23.43
C TRP A 38 4.52 -5.93 22.60
N LYS A 39 4.44 -6.72 21.53
CA LYS A 39 5.51 -6.81 20.52
C LYS A 39 5.43 -5.62 19.55
N LYS A 40 6.38 -4.69 19.66
CA LYS A 40 6.68 -3.63 18.67
C LYS A 40 7.13 -4.22 17.32
N LYS A 41 6.23 -4.92 16.61
CA LYS A 41 6.47 -5.36 15.23
C LYS A 41 5.86 -4.32 14.31
N GLU A 42 6.71 -3.40 13.89
CA GLU A 42 6.43 -2.49 12.79
C GLU A 42 6.44 -3.30 11.49
N LYS A 43 5.38 -3.17 10.71
CA LYS A 43 5.27 -3.74 9.37
C LYS A 43 5.18 -2.60 8.37
N VAL A 44 5.72 -2.85 7.19
CA VAL A 44 5.64 -1.93 6.06
C VAL A 44 5.04 -2.72 4.91
N SER A 45 3.95 -2.21 4.33
CA SER A 45 3.27 -2.88 3.21
C SER A 45 2.97 -1.87 2.12
N ALA A 46 3.01 -2.33 0.87
CA ALA A 46 2.58 -1.56 -0.28
C ALA A 46 1.10 -1.86 -0.54
N ILE A 47 0.27 -0.83 -0.40
CA ILE A 47 -1.18 -0.91 -0.50
C ILE A 47 -1.61 -0.01 -1.66
N ARG A 48 -2.40 -0.55 -2.58
CA ARG A 48 -3.05 0.23 -3.64
C ARG A 48 -4.43 0.65 -3.18
N ALA A 49 -4.71 1.94 -3.25
CA ALA A 49 -6.02 2.49 -2.94
C ALA A 49 -6.17 3.89 -3.53
N TYR A 50 -7.37 4.17 -4.04
CA TYR A 50 -7.70 5.47 -4.62
C TYR A 50 -7.65 6.62 -3.60
N ARG A 51 -7.94 6.35 -2.31
CA ARG A 51 -7.84 7.35 -1.24
C ARG A 51 -7.10 6.77 -0.05
N LYS A 52 -6.24 7.61 0.56
CA LYS A 52 -5.54 7.28 1.81
C LYS A 52 -6.50 7.00 2.98
N VAL A 53 -7.68 7.61 2.97
CA VAL A 53 -8.71 7.40 4.00
C VAL A 53 -9.18 5.95 4.02
N ASP A 54 -9.42 5.33 2.86
CA ASP A 54 -9.87 3.93 2.80
C ASP A 54 -8.78 2.98 3.34
N ILE A 55 -7.50 3.28 3.12
CA ILE A 55 -6.36 2.54 3.73
C ILE A 55 -6.38 2.65 5.25
N PHE A 56 -6.54 3.86 5.75
CA PHE A 56 -6.56 4.12 7.19
C PHE A 56 -7.73 3.41 7.86
N ASP A 57 -8.92 3.48 7.27
CA ASP A 57 -10.14 2.82 7.73
C ASP A 57 -9.95 1.30 7.78
N THR A 58 -9.42 0.71 6.71
CA THR A 58 -9.14 -0.74 6.63
C THR A 58 -8.16 -1.19 7.72
N LEU A 59 -7.05 -0.46 7.91
CA LEU A 59 -6.05 -0.82 8.92
C LEU A 59 -6.57 -0.61 10.34
N HIS A 60 -7.37 0.42 10.54
CA HIS A 60 -7.99 0.74 11.82
C HIS A 60 -9.04 -0.31 12.22
N ASP A 61 -9.89 -0.75 11.29
CA ASP A 61 -10.86 -1.83 11.48
C ASP A 61 -10.17 -3.15 11.86
N GLN A 62 -9.02 -3.42 11.23
CA GLN A 62 -8.17 -4.57 11.58
C GLN A 62 -7.39 -4.40 12.92
N GLY A 63 -7.51 -3.25 13.59
CA GLY A 63 -6.84 -2.96 14.86
C GLY A 63 -5.34 -2.66 14.74
N TYR A 64 -4.88 -2.23 13.57
CA TYR A 64 -3.51 -1.74 13.37
C TYR A 64 -3.46 -0.21 13.52
N GLN A 65 -2.34 0.28 14.06
CA GLN A 65 -2.07 1.71 14.13
C GLN A 65 -1.14 2.10 12.97
N VAL A 66 -1.62 2.99 12.11
CA VAL A 66 -0.82 3.57 11.04
C VAL A 66 0.18 4.57 11.63
N LEU A 67 1.44 4.42 11.23
CA LEU A 67 2.55 5.31 11.61
C LEU A 67 2.82 6.34 10.53
N GLU A 68 2.91 5.87 9.27
CA GLU A 68 3.33 6.69 8.14
C GLU A 68 2.68 6.16 6.85
N ILE A 69 2.23 7.08 5.99
CA ILE A 69 1.70 6.77 4.66
C ILE A 69 2.48 7.59 3.65
N GLU A 70 3.46 6.98 3.00
CA GLU A 70 4.17 7.59 1.89
C GLU A 70 3.44 7.31 0.57
N SER A 71 3.37 8.31 -0.30
CA SER A 71 2.66 8.25 -1.58
C SER A 71 3.58 8.73 -2.69
N GLY A 72 3.31 8.32 -3.92
CA GLY A 72 4.19 8.60 -5.07
C GLY A 72 5.09 7.43 -5.45
N PHE A 73 4.68 6.20 -5.07
CA PHE A 73 5.27 4.98 -5.61
C PHE A 73 4.41 4.49 -6.78
N GLY A 74 5.09 3.91 -7.76
CA GLY A 74 4.57 3.56 -9.06
C GLY A 74 4.71 4.70 -10.08
N ARG A 75 5.17 4.36 -11.28
CA ARG A 75 5.30 5.26 -12.42
C ARG A 75 4.24 5.02 -13.49
N ILE A 76 3.60 3.84 -13.46
CA ILE A 76 2.60 3.46 -14.46
C ILE A 76 1.27 4.12 -14.09
N ARG A 77 0.64 4.83 -15.02
CA ARG A 77 -0.70 5.38 -14.78
C ARG A 77 -1.66 4.23 -14.47
N PRO A 78 -2.48 4.31 -13.41
CA PRO A 78 -3.39 3.23 -13.02
C PRO A 78 -4.35 2.83 -14.16
N ASN A 79 -4.75 3.79 -15.00
CA ASN A 79 -5.60 3.54 -16.19
C ASN A 79 -4.91 2.74 -17.32
N VAL A 80 -3.58 2.62 -17.30
CA VAL A 80 -2.77 1.90 -18.31
C VAL A 80 -2.31 0.55 -17.75
N PHE A 81 -2.45 0.32 -16.44
CA PHE A 81 -2.27 -0.99 -15.81
C PHE A 81 -3.51 -1.87 -16.08
N THR A 82 -3.84 -2.00 -17.36
CA THR A 82 -4.77 -3.01 -17.85
C THR A 82 -4.01 -4.33 -17.81
N THR A 83 -4.47 -5.23 -16.94
CA THR A 83 -4.12 -6.65 -16.97
C THR A 83 -4.13 -7.10 -18.43
N LYS A 84 -2.96 -7.43 -18.99
CA LYS A 84 -2.93 -8.25 -20.20
C LYS A 84 -3.49 -9.61 -19.77
N CYS A 85 -4.75 -9.85 -20.08
CA CYS A 85 -5.22 -11.20 -20.32
C CYS A 85 -4.56 -11.62 -21.63
N ASP A 86 -3.51 -12.44 -21.54
CA ASP A 86 -3.11 -13.36 -22.60
C ASP A 86 -3.54 -14.76 -22.15
#